data_AF-A0A972HT46-F1
#
_entry.id   AF-A0A972HT46-F1
#
_cell.length_a   1.000
_cell.length_b   1.000
_cell.length_c   1.000
_cell.angle_alpha   90.00
_cell.angle_beta   90.00
_cell.angle_gamma   90.00
#
_symmetry.space_group_name_H-M   'P 1'
#
loop_
_entity.id
_entity.type
_entity.pdbx_description
1 polymer ?
#
loop_
_entity_poly.entity_id
_entity_poly.type
_entity_poly.pdbx_seq_one_letter_code
_entity_poly.pdbx_strand_id
1 'polypeptide(L)'
;MKRMGLFALLLLGILGCQSQKDIRPEAQAFIDEYTEKFQKLYYAAAQAEWKSNTMIIEGDSTNAIATRKANEALAAFTGSVENIQKIQQFLKHRNQLTPLQVRQLEAMLYMAANNPQTVPEVVKARIKAETEQTEKLFGFDFKIDGQSVTTNEIDEILRTENNLEKRLKAWEASKEVGKPLKEGLIKLRELRNKTVQALNYPDYFTYQVSEYGMTTEEMLQLTRQLIQEVWPLYRELHTYARYELAKRYGVRQVPDYLPAHWLPNRWGQDWNAMIQVEGLDLDGVLAQKSAEWIVKQGERFYISLGFPPLPRTFWERSSLYPLPKDAPYKKNNHASAWHLDLDRDVRSLMSVIPNAAWYETVHHELGHVYYFMAYSRPQVPILLRSGANRAFHEAMGSLMGLAAMQKPFLAHLNLLPEDSQTDEIKLLLKEALNYIVFIPWSAGVMTEFEKRLYADNLPADQFNQTWWELKKKYQGIVPPEPRDETYCDAASKTHINNDAAQYYDYALSFVLLFQLHDYIARNILKQDPHATNYYGSKEVGAFLERLMAPGATRDWRELLQDVLGEEMSARAMVEYFAPLMDYLKNVNRGRTYTLPETI
;
A
#
# COMPACT_ATOMS: atom_id res chain seq x y z
N MET A 1 71.03 -33.12 -60.68
CA MET A 1 70.53 -31.74 -60.93
C MET A 1 69.01 -31.77 -60.86
N LYS A 2 68.43 -30.87 -60.05
CA LYS A 2 67.08 -30.26 -60.10
C LYS A 2 65.86 -31.22 -60.13
N ARG A 3 65.09 -31.40 -59.03
CA ARG A 3 64.08 -30.51 -58.41
C ARG A 3 63.06 -29.90 -59.37
N MET A 4 61.81 -30.39 -59.31
CA MET A 4 60.51 -29.74 -59.56
C MET A 4 59.46 -30.72 -59.02
N GLY A 5 58.58 -30.47 -58.05
CA GLY A 5 58.08 -29.22 -57.49
C GLY A 5 56.67 -28.93 -58.02
N LEU A 6 55.62 -29.46 -57.38
CA LEU A 6 54.29 -28.84 -57.41
C LEU A 6 53.58 -29.09 -56.07
N PHE A 7 53.33 -28.00 -55.36
CA PHE A 7 52.69 -27.87 -54.06
C PHE A 7 51.19 -28.17 -54.15
N ALA A 8 50.67 -29.01 -53.25
CA ALA A 8 49.25 -29.00 -52.89
C ALA A 8 49.05 -27.99 -51.75
N LEU A 9 48.32 -26.90 -52.00
CA LEU A 9 47.86 -25.98 -50.96
C LEU A 9 46.74 -26.65 -50.15
N LEU A 10 47.01 -26.98 -48.88
CA LEU A 10 45.97 -27.15 -47.87
C LEU A 10 45.53 -25.76 -47.40
N LEU A 11 44.32 -25.34 -47.77
CA LEU A 11 43.62 -24.23 -47.12
C LEU A 11 42.99 -24.75 -45.83
N LEU A 12 43.67 -24.55 -44.69
CA LEU A 12 43.03 -24.58 -43.38
C LEU A 12 42.30 -23.25 -43.18
N GLY A 13 40.98 -23.26 -43.38
CA GLY A 13 40.11 -22.17 -42.94
C GLY A 13 40.06 -22.16 -41.41
N ILE A 14 40.79 -21.24 -40.80
CA ILE A 14 40.65 -20.90 -39.38
C ILE A 14 39.30 -20.16 -39.25
N LEU A 15 38.26 -20.90 -38.87
CA LEU A 15 37.06 -20.32 -38.29
C LEU A 15 37.46 -19.72 -36.93
N GLY A 16 37.80 -18.43 -36.94
CA GLY A 16 37.99 -17.66 -35.72
C GLY A 16 36.66 -17.57 -34.99
N CYS A 17 36.45 -18.41 -33.98
CA CYS A 17 35.49 -18.13 -32.92
C CYS A 17 35.92 -16.82 -32.24
N GLN A 18 35.31 -15.69 -32.63
CA GLN A 18 35.30 -14.51 -31.78
C GLN A 18 34.56 -14.91 -30.49
N SER A 19 35.29 -15.16 -29.41
CA SER A 19 34.67 -15.34 -28.10
C SER A 19 33.92 -14.05 -27.79
N GLN A 20 32.59 -14.12 -27.73
CA GLN A 20 31.76 -13.00 -27.33
C GLN A 20 32.24 -12.51 -25.96
N LYS A 21 32.63 -11.24 -25.87
CA LYS A 21 33.18 -10.66 -24.65
C LYS A 21 32.17 -10.82 -23.51
N ASP A 22 32.58 -11.44 -22.42
CA ASP A 22 31.74 -11.58 -21.23
C ASP A 22 31.54 -10.22 -20.56
N ILE A 23 30.32 -9.69 -20.65
CA ILE A 23 29.97 -8.36 -20.14
C ILE A 23 29.65 -8.33 -18.64
N ARG A 24 29.56 -9.50 -17.98
CA ARG A 24 29.12 -9.60 -16.58
C ARG A 24 30.03 -8.84 -15.60
N PRO A 25 31.37 -8.89 -15.71
CA PRO A 25 32.25 -8.13 -14.82
C PRO A 25 32.08 -6.61 -14.97
N GLU A 26 31.86 -6.12 -16.20
CA GLU A 26 31.63 -4.69 -16.45
C GLU A 26 30.28 -4.22 -15.93
N ALA A 27 29.24 -5.05 -16.10
CA ALA A 27 27.93 -4.78 -15.51
C ALA A 27 28.00 -4.74 -13.99
N GLN A 28 28.73 -5.68 -13.37
CA GLN A 28 28.90 -5.70 -11.92
C GLN A 28 29.63 -4.46 -11.40
N ALA A 29 30.75 -4.09 -12.03
CA ALA A 29 31.51 -2.89 -11.63
C ALA A 29 30.65 -1.63 -11.71
N PHE A 30 29.81 -1.49 -12.75
CA PHE A 30 28.86 -0.40 -12.85
C PHE A 30 27.79 -0.44 -11.74
N ILE A 31 27.22 -1.61 -11.47
CA ILE A 31 26.20 -1.77 -10.42
C ILE A 31 26.77 -1.40 -9.05
N ASP A 32 27.99 -1.82 -8.75
CA ASP A 32 28.65 -1.54 -7.47
C ASP A 32 28.90 -0.03 -7.30
N GLU A 33 29.48 0.63 -8.31
CA GLU A 33 29.71 2.08 -8.33
C GLU A 33 28.40 2.87 -8.20
N TYR A 34 27.37 2.47 -8.97
CA TYR A 34 26.05 3.08 -8.90
C TYR A 34 25.46 2.94 -7.50
N THR A 35 25.55 1.74 -6.91
CA THR A 35 24.96 1.40 -5.61
C THR A 35 25.57 2.24 -4.50
N GLU A 36 26.90 2.36 -4.45
CA GLU A 36 27.58 3.18 -3.44
C GLU A 36 27.12 4.64 -3.51
N LYS A 37 27.08 5.20 -4.73
CA LYS A 37 26.66 6.58 -4.93
C LYS A 37 25.17 6.78 -4.63
N PHE A 38 24.33 5.85 -5.06
CA PHE A 38 22.90 5.82 -4.79
C PHE A 38 22.63 5.83 -3.29
N GLN A 39 23.19 4.87 -2.54
CA GLN A 39 22.94 4.72 -1.11
C GLN A 39 23.32 5.98 -0.34
N LYS A 40 24.46 6.60 -0.69
CA LYS A 40 24.90 7.86 -0.07
C LYS A 40 23.91 9.01 -0.30
N LEU A 41 23.39 9.15 -1.52
CA LEU A 41 22.41 10.19 -1.86
C LEU A 41 21.04 9.90 -1.25
N TYR A 42 20.61 8.63 -1.31
CA TYR A 42 19.37 8.15 -0.71
C TYR A 42 19.35 8.42 0.79
N TYR A 43 20.44 8.07 1.50
CA TYR A 43 20.49 8.29 2.94
C TYR A 43 20.41 9.77 3.31
N ALA A 44 21.09 10.64 2.55
CA ALA A 44 21.00 12.09 2.76
C ALA A 44 19.57 12.62 2.54
N ALA A 45 18.88 12.13 1.51
CA ALA A 45 17.48 12.43 1.21
C ALA A 45 16.55 11.95 2.34
N ALA A 46 16.62 10.67 2.70
CA ALA A 46 15.80 10.06 3.76
C ALA A 46 16.03 10.73 5.13
N GLN A 47 17.27 11.13 5.45
CA GLN A 47 17.55 11.88 6.68
C GLN A 47 16.93 13.28 6.68
N ALA A 48 16.92 13.96 5.54
CA ALA A 48 16.30 15.28 5.40
C ALA A 48 14.77 15.18 5.51
N GLU A 49 14.17 14.20 4.83
CA GLU A 49 12.74 13.88 4.92
C GLU A 49 12.33 13.49 6.34
N TRP A 50 13.12 12.66 7.02
CA TRP A 50 12.89 12.30 8.42
C TRP A 50 12.79 13.54 9.30
N LYS A 51 13.74 14.49 9.16
CA LYS A 51 13.69 15.76 9.89
C LYS A 51 12.48 16.60 9.51
N SER A 52 12.15 16.68 8.23
CA SER A 52 10.98 17.42 7.75
C SER A 52 9.66 16.84 8.26
N ASN A 53 9.61 15.55 8.58
CA ASN A 53 8.42 14.90 9.16
C ASN A 53 8.40 14.95 10.69
N THR A 54 9.55 15.09 11.36
CA THR A 54 9.64 15.01 12.83
C THR A 54 9.88 16.36 13.52
N MET A 55 10.32 17.37 12.77
CA MET A 55 10.71 18.69 13.29
C MET A 55 10.12 19.81 12.41
N ILE A 56 8.80 19.98 12.45
CA ILE A 56 8.06 21.00 11.69
C ILE A 56 7.94 22.26 12.55
N ILE A 57 8.73 23.28 12.26
CA ILE A 57 8.70 24.57 12.97
C ILE A 57 7.98 25.59 12.08
N GLU A 58 6.93 26.22 12.61
CA GLU A 58 6.15 27.21 11.87
C GLU A 58 7.03 28.41 11.47
N GLY A 59 6.99 28.78 10.19
CA GLY A 59 7.83 29.85 9.64
C GLY A 59 9.29 29.47 9.35
N ASP A 60 9.76 28.28 9.74
CA ASP A 60 11.11 27.80 9.43
C ASP A 60 11.10 26.87 8.21
N SER A 61 11.77 27.31 7.14
CA SER A 61 11.89 26.56 5.89
C SER A 61 13.18 25.73 5.80
N THR A 62 14.02 25.71 6.83
CA THR A 62 15.35 25.06 6.81
C THR A 62 15.26 23.57 6.46
N ASN A 63 14.37 22.82 7.12
CA ASN A 63 14.19 21.38 6.84
C ASN A 63 13.58 21.13 5.45
N ALA A 64 12.65 21.98 5.01
CA ALA A 64 12.06 21.88 3.67
C ALA A 64 13.10 22.17 2.57
N ILE A 65 13.96 23.18 2.76
CA ILE A 65 15.06 23.51 1.84
C ILE A 65 16.09 22.37 1.78
N ALA A 66 16.47 21.81 2.95
CA ALA A 66 17.39 20.69 3.02
C ALA A 66 16.84 19.44 2.32
N THR A 67 15.56 19.13 2.54
CA THR A 67 14.85 18.02 1.89
C THR A 67 14.83 18.19 0.38
N ARG A 68 14.40 19.36 -0.11
CA ARG A 68 14.40 19.68 -1.54
C ARG A 68 15.79 19.49 -2.15
N LYS A 69 16.83 20.04 -1.54
CA LYS A 69 18.22 19.95 -2.05
C LYS A 69 18.70 18.49 -2.10
N ALA A 70 18.41 17.69 -1.09
CA ALA A 70 18.82 16.29 -1.04
C ALA A 70 18.06 15.45 -2.07
N ASN A 71 16.75 15.66 -2.20
CA ASN A 71 15.91 14.97 -3.19
C ASN A 71 16.27 15.36 -4.62
N GLU A 72 16.57 16.63 -4.88
CA GLU A 72 17.09 17.09 -6.18
C GLU A 72 18.42 16.41 -6.54
N ALA A 73 19.33 16.24 -5.57
CA ALA A 73 20.60 15.56 -5.81
C ALA A 73 20.42 14.06 -6.09
N LEU A 74 19.53 13.38 -5.36
CA LEU A 74 19.18 11.99 -5.60
C LEU A 74 18.53 11.82 -6.99
N ALA A 75 17.51 12.63 -7.31
CA ALA A 75 16.81 12.60 -8.58
C ALA A 75 17.74 12.89 -9.77
N ALA A 76 18.67 13.84 -9.60
CA ALA A 76 19.66 14.15 -10.63
C ALA A 76 20.59 12.96 -10.90
N PHE A 77 20.93 12.17 -9.88
CA PHE A 77 21.74 10.97 -10.05
C PHE A 77 20.94 9.82 -10.67
N THR A 78 19.78 9.46 -10.08
CA THR A 78 18.99 8.32 -10.54
C THR A 78 18.46 8.53 -11.96
N GLY A 79 18.03 9.75 -12.28
CA GLY A 79 17.53 10.13 -13.60
C GLY A 79 18.58 10.60 -14.60
N SER A 80 19.88 10.49 -14.31
CA SER A 80 20.91 11.04 -15.20
C SER A 80 20.93 10.37 -16.58
N VAL A 81 21.18 11.16 -17.63
CA VAL A 81 21.25 10.64 -19.01
C VAL A 81 22.34 9.57 -19.14
N GLU A 82 23.49 9.78 -18.49
CA GLU A 82 24.60 8.83 -18.47
C GLU A 82 24.19 7.49 -17.86
N ASN A 83 23.58 7.51 -16.66
CA ASN A 83 23.12 6.29 -16.00
C ASN A 83 22.07 5.58 -16.84
N ILE A 84 21.06 6.31 -17.35
CA ILE A 84 19.98 5.73 -18.18
C ILE A 84 20.58 5.03 -19.41
N GLN A 85 21.49 5.69 -20.14
CA GLN A 85 22.10 5.13 -21.34
C GLN A 85 22.94 3.88 -21.02
N LYS A 86 23.71 3.91 -19.93
CA LYS A 86 24.56 2.78 -19.50
C LYS A 86 23.71 1.59 -19.05
N ILE A 87 22.64 1.83 -18.28
CA ILE A 87 21.66 0.80 -17.90
C ILE A 87 21.03 0.16 -19.14
N GLN A 88 20.51 0.99 -20.07
CA GLN A 88 19.91 0.50 -21.31
C GLN A 88 20.90 -0.27 -22.18
N GLN A 89 22.17 0.13 -22.22
CA GLN A 89 23.23 -0.60 -22.93
C GLN A 89 23.42 -2.00 -22.37
N PHE A 90 23.49 -2.16 -21.05
CA PHE A 90 23.58 -3.48 -20.42
C PHE A 90 22.32 -4.31 -20.65
N LEU A 91 21.12 -3.72 -20.53
CA LEU A 91 19.85 -4.43 -20.72
C LEU A 91 19.63 -4.91 -22.18
N LYS A 92 20.24 -4.27 -23.19
CA LYS A 92 20.27 -4.82 -24.58
C LYS A 92 20.94 -6.19 -24.67
N HIS A 93 21.81 -6.51 -23.72
CA HIS A 93 22.50 -7.79 -23.60
C HIS A 93 22.00 -8.59 -22.38
N ARG A 94 20.74 -8.39 -21.97
CA ARG A 94 20.07 -9.09 -20.86
C ARG A 94 20.38 -10.59 -20.81
N ASN A 95 20.38 -11.28 -21.95
CA ASN A 95 20.61 -12.72 -22.05
C ASN A 95 22.03 -13.17 -21.69
N GLN A 96 22.98 -12.23 -21.54
CA GLN A 96 24.35 -12.48 -21.12
C GLN A 96 24.60 -12.11 -19.65
N LEU A 97 23.62 -11.50 -18.97
CA LEU A 97 23.70 -11.09 -17.58
C LEU A 97 23.11 -12.14 -16.65
N THR A 98 23.48 -12.08 -15.37
CA THR A 98 22.79 -12.89 -14.35
C THR A 98 21.40 -12.33 -14.06
N PRO A 99 20.42 -13.16 -13.61
CA PRO A 99 19.10 -12.66 -13.22
C PRO A 99 19.15 -11.53 -12.18
N LEU A 100 20.07 -11.62 -11.22
CA LEU A 100 20.25 -10.59 -10.17
C LEU A 100 20.79 -9.28 -10.73
N GLN A 101 21.70 -9.32 -11.71
CA GLN A 101 22.18 -8.11 -12.39
C GLN A 101 21.04 -7.46 -13.21
N VAL A 102 20.24 -8.26 -13.90
CA VAL A 102 19.07 -7.76 -14.66
C VAL A 102 18.08 -7.06 -13.74
N ARG A 103 17.71 -7.68 -12.61
CA ARG A 103 16.79 -7.07 -11.62
C ARG A 103 17.31 -5.76 -11.05
N GLN A 104 18.60 -5.68 -10.70
CA GLN A 104 19.19 -4.42 -10.21
C GLN A 104 19.15 -3.32 -11.28
N LEU A 105 19.50 -3.64 -12.52
CA LEU A 105 19.45 -2.69 -13.64
C LEU A 105 18.01 -2.22 -13.94
N GLU A 106 17.03 -3.11 -13.83
CA GLU A 106 15.61 -2.78 -13.97
C GLU A 106 15.11 -1.88 -12.84
N ALA A 107 15.49 -2.16 -11.59
CA ALA A 107 15.20 -1.29 -10.45
C ALA A 107 15.79 0.11 -10.65
N MET A 108 17.04 0.22 -11.14
CA MET A 108 17.63 1.51 -11.49
C MET A 108 16.83 2.24 -12.59
N LEU A 109 16.39 1.52 -13.62
CA LEU A 109 15.63 2.11 -14.72
C LEU A 109 14.24 2.57 -14.28
N TYR A 110 13.59 1.81 -13.41
CA TYR A 110 12.32 2.16 -12.78
C TYR A 110 12.45 3.45 -11.95
N MET A 111 13.50 3.57 -11.13
CA MET A 111 13.78 4.82 -10.38
C MET A 111 14.08 6.00 -11.31
N ALA A 112 14.82 5.77 -12.39
CA ALA A 112 15.15 6.79 -13.37
C ALA A 112 13.92 7.33 -14.11
N ALA A 113 12.96 6.45 -14.43
CA ALA A 113 11.75 6.81 -15.19
C ALA A 113 10.85 7.81 -14.46
N ASN A 114 10.94 7.88 -13.13
CA ASN A 114 10.22 8.88 -12.37
C ASN A 114 10.82 10.28 -12.50
N ASN A 115 12.13 10.44 -12.77
CA ASN A 115 12.80 11.75 -12.81
C ASN A 115 13.85 11.90 -13.92
N PRO A 116 13.55 11.54 -15.19
CA PRO A 116 14.56 11.49 -16.22
C PRO A 116 15.06 12.87 -16.66
N GLN A 117 16.38 13.05 -16.63
CA GLN A 117 17.08 14.23 -17.14
C GLN A 117 17.02 14.38 -18.67
N THR A 118 16.46 13.40 -19.39
CA THR A 118 16.15 13.54 -20.82
C THR A 118 14.98 14.50 -21.07
N VAL A 119 14.12 14.72 -20.05
CA VAL A 119 12.98 15.66 -20.11
C VAL A 119 12.92 16.53 -18.83
N PRO A 120 13.98 17.30 -18.50
CA PRO A 120 14.12 17.95 -17.21
C PRO A 120 13.06 19.02 -16.96
N GLU A 121 12.61 19.72 -18.01
CA GLU A 121 11.54 20.71 -17.90
C GLU A 121 10.18 20.08 -17.59
N VAL A 122 9.91 18.87 -18.09
CA VAL A 122 8.68 18.12 -17.77
C VAL A 122 8.71 17.67 -16.32
N VAL A 123 9.84 17.11 -15.87
CA VAL A 123 10.03 16.68 -14.47
C VAL A 123 9.86 17.87 -13.51
N LYS A 124 10.50 19.01 -13.81
CA LYS A 124 10.37 20.24 -13.01
C LYS A 124 8.93 20.76 -12.98
N ALA A 125 8.24 20.74 -14.12
CA ALA A 125 6.84 21.13 -14.19
C ALA A 125 5.92 20.18 -13.40
N ARG A 126 6.20 18.86 -13.43
CA ARG A 126 5.48 17.85 -12.66
C ARG A 126 5.65 18.07 -11.17
N ILE A 127 6.89 18.17 -10.68
CA ILE A 127 7.19 18.40 -9.26
C ILE A 127 6.47 19.66 -8.76
N LYS A 128 6.54 20.77 -9.53
CA LYS A 128 5.81 21.99 -9.19
C LYS A 128 4.30 21.76 -9.09
N ALA A 129 3.71 21.05 -10.06
CA ALA A 129 2.28 20.74 -10.03
C ALA A 129 1.89 19.80 -8.88
N GLU A 130 2.76 18.86 -8.50
CA GLU A 130 2.55 17.94 -7.36
C GLU A 130 2.59 18.69 -6.04
N THR A 131 3.53 19.64 -5.87
CA THR A 131 3.58 20.54 -4.72
C THR A 131 2.31 21.39 -4.64
N GLU A 132 1.93 22.07 -5.73
CA GLU A 132 0.72 22.91 -5.78
C GLU A 132 -0.56 22.10 -5.48
N GLN A 133 -0.67 20.87 -5.99
CA GLN A 133 -1.80 19.98 -5.74
C GLN A 133 -1.85 19.54 -4.27
N THR A 134 -0.70 19.19 -3.71
CA THR A 134 -0.56 18.73 -2.32
C THR A 134 -0.86 19.85 -1.32
N GLU A 135 -0.38 21.06 -1.58
CA GLU A 135 -0.67 22.25 -0.78
C GLU A 135 -2.17 22.58 -0.80
N LYS A 136 -2.82 22.52 -1.96
CA LYS A 136 -4.27 22.70 -2.06
C LYS A 136 -5.06 21.62 -1.32
N LEU A 137 -4.64 20.36 -1.42
CA LEU A 137 -5.31 19.22 -0.78
C LEU A 137 -5.24 19.32 0.74
N PHE A 138 -4.04 19.53 1.30
CA PHE A 138 -3.84 19.55 2.76
C PHE A 138 -4.13 20.92 3.40
N GLY A 139 -4.10 22.00 2.62
CA GLY A 139 -4.46 23.35 3.06
C GLY A 139 -5.95 23.69 2.90
N PHE A 140 -6.79 22.74 2.45
CA PHE A 140 -8.21 22.99 2.25
C PHE A 140 -8.96 23.18 3.58
N ASP A 141 -9.67 24.30 3.70
CA ASP A 141 -10.53 24.63 4.85
C ASP A 141 -11.92 24.04 4.65
N PHE A 142 -12.15 22.83 5.17
CA PHE A 142 -13.45 22.16 5.12
C PHE A 142 -14.47 22.91 5.98
N LYS A 143 -15.70 23.06 5.50
CA LYS A 143 -16.76 23.78 6.24
C LYS A 143 -18.08 23.03 6.27
N ILE A 144 -18.72 23.06 7.44
CA ILE A 144 -20.13 22.67 7.62
C ILE A 144 -20.85 23.89 8.19
N ASP A 145 -21.95 24.30 7.54
CA ASP A 145 -22.75 25.47 7.95
C ASP A 145 -21.89 26.76 8.17
N GLY A 146 -20.86 26.92 7.33
CA GLY A 146 -19.93 28.07 7.37
C GLY A 146 -18.82 27.99 8.43
N GLN A 147 -18.81 26.96 9.28
CA GLN A 147 -17.79 26.75 10.31
C GLN A 147 -16.72 25.78 9.83
N SER A 148 -15.45 26.11 10.09
CA SER A 148 -14.32 25.23 9.79
C SER A 148 -14.39 23.94 10.60
N VAL A 149 -14.19 22.81 9.94
CA VAL A 149 -14.18 21.47 10.53
C VAL A 149 -12.96 20.69 10.05
N THR A 150 -12.47 19.79 10.88
CA THR A 150 -11.39 18.86 10.55
C THR A 150 -11.93 17.62 9.84
N THR A 151 -11.06 16.89 9.14
CA THR A 151 -11.44 15.59 8.57
C THR A 151 -11.87 14.58 9.63
N ASN A 152 -11.30 14.65 10.84
CA ASN A 152 -11.67 13.78 11.96
C ASN A 152 -13.09 14.08 12.45
N GLU A 153 -13.49 15.35 12.53
CA GLU A 153 -14.87 15.72 12.90
C GLU A 153 -15.87 15.29 11.83
N ILE A 154 -15.54 15.41 10.54
CA ILE A 154 -16.38 14.89 9.45
C ILE A 154 -16.53 13.37 9.57
N ASP A 155 -15.42 12.64 9.74
CA ASP A 155 -15.43 11.19 9.87
C ASP A 155 -16.19 10.74 11.13
N GLU A 156 -16.10 11.48 12.23
CA GLU A 156 -16.87 11.24 13.45
C GLU A 156 -18.38 11.42 13.23
N ILE A 157 -18.81 12.51 12.58
CA ILE A 157 -20.23 12.71 12.22
C ILE A 157 -20.74 11.53 11.39
N LEU A 158 -19.96 11.09 10.39
CA LEU A 158 -20.34 9.95 9.56
C LEU A 158 -20.35 8.63 10.35
N ARG A 159 -19.57 8.46 11.41
CA ARG A 159 -19.61 7.24 12.22
C ARG A 159 -20.81 7.20 13.18
N THR A 160 -21.09 8.31 13.86
CA THR A 160 -21.97 8.30 15.03
C THR A 160 -23.34 8.93 14.81
N GLU A 161 -23.48 9.91 13.92
CA GLU A 161 -24.74 10.64 13.74
C GLU A 161 -25.80 9.80 13.00
N ASN A 162 -27.05 9.88 13.46
CA ASN A 162 -28.21 9.20 12.87
C ASN A 162 -29.09 10.14 12.02
N ASN A 163 -28.97 11.45 12.20
CA ASN A 163 -29.68 12.43 11.37
C ASN A 163 -29.06 12.49 9.96
N LEU A 164 -29.83 12.06 8.95
CA LEU A 164 -29.37 12.01 7.55
C LEU A 164 -28.98 13.38 6.98
N GLU A 165 -29.64 14.47 7.39
CA GLU A 165 -29.33 15.82 6.90
C GLU A 165 -27.94 16.27 7.37
N LYS A 166 -27.61 16.04 8.65
CA LYS A 166 -26.28 16.33 9.18
C LYS A 166 -25.19 15.48 8.51
N ARG A 167 -25.48 14.20 8.28
CA ARG A 167 -24.56 13.30 7.56
C ARG A 167 -24.35 13.74 6.11
N LEU A 168 -25.41 14.20 5.44
CA LEU A 168 -25.33 14.73 4.08
C LEU A 168 -24.39 15.93 4.04
N LYS A 169 -24.60 16.93 4.92
CA LYS A 169 -23.72 18.10 5.03
C LYS A 169 -22.26 17.72 5.27
N ALA A 170 -22.00 16.78 6.18
CA ALA A 170 -20.65 16.31 6.46
C ALA A 170 -20.02 15.59 5.24
N TRP A 171 -20.80 14.75 4.56
CA TRP A 171 -20.37 14.08 3.35
C TRP A 171 -20.05 15.07 2.22
N GLU A 172 -20.92 16.04 1.97
CA GLU A 172 -20.74 17.08 0.95
C GLU A 172 -19.52 17.96 1.24
N ALA A 173 -19.38 18.43 2.48
CA ALA A 173 -18.21 19.19 2.92
C ALA A 173 -16.92 18.44 2.56
N SER A 174 -16.91 17.11 2.73
CA SER A 174 -15.75 16.29 2.39
C SER A 174 -15.41 16.20 0.90
N LYS A 175 -16.37 16.48 0.02
CA LYS A 175 -16.19 16.44 -1.45
C LYS A 175 -15.84 17.78 -2.05
N GLU A 176 -16.09 18.88 -1.36
CA GLU A 176 -15.81 20.23 -1.86
C GLU A 176 -14.34 20.44 -2.24
N VAL A 177 -13.41 19.79 -1.55
CA VAL A 177 -11.97 19.81 -1.88
C VAL A 177 -11.68 19.31 -3.30
N GLY A 178 -12.54 18.47 -3.88
CA GLY A 178 -12.37 17.96 -5.24
C GLY A 178 -12.44 19.06 -6.30
N LYS A 179 -13.29 20.09 -6.11
CA LYS A 179 -13.48 21.19 -7.08
C LYS A 179 -12.16 21.93 -7.40
N PRO A 180 -11.44 22.50 -6.41
CA PRO A 180 -10.19 23.22 -6.68
C PRO A 180 -9.02 22.31 -7.10
N LEU A 181 -9.14 20.99 -6.90
CA LEU A 181 -8.13 20.00 -7.28
C LEU A 181 -8.27 19.51 -8.73
N LYS A 182 -9.42 19.70 -9.38
CA LYS A 182 -9.70 19.17 -10.72
C LYS A 182 -8.67 19.62 -11.76
N GLU A 183 -8.42 20.92 -11.87
CA GLU A 183 -7.45 21.48 -12.83
C GLU A 183 -6.02 20.97 -12.61
N GLY A 184 -5.61 20.85 -11.34
CA GLY A 184 -4.30 20.31 -11.01
C GLY A 184 -4.18 18.83 -11.36
N LEU A 185 -5.26 18.04 -11.18
CA LEU A 185 -5.29 16.63 -11.57
C LEU A 185 -5.17 16.44 -13.10
N ILE A 186 -5.83 17.28 -13.91
CA ILE A 186 -5.71 17.27 -15.38
C ILE A 186 -4.24 17.49 -15.79
N LYS A 187 -3.61 18.52 -15.20
CA LYS A 187 -2.20 18.86 -15.45
C LYS A 187 -1.27 17.73 -14.99
N LEU A 188 -1.54 17.13 -13.83
CA LEU A 188 -0.75 16.02 -13.29
C LEU A 188 -0.82 14.77 -14.16
N ARG A 189 -2.02 14.40 -14.66
CA ARG A 189 -2.18 13.31 -15.62
C ARG A 189 -1.23 13.46 -16.80
N GLU A 190 -1.23 14.63 -17.43
CA GLU A 190 -0.38 14.89 -18.60
C GLU A 190 1.12 14.86 -18.27
N LEU A 191 1.52 15.51 -17.18
CA LEU A 191 2.93 15.61 -16.80
C LEU A 191 3.49 14.26 -16.35
N ARG A 192 2.71 13.47 -15.60
CA ARG A 192 3.08 12.11 -15.18
C ARG A 192 3.28 11.19 -16.37
N ASN A 193 2.34 11.17 -17.32
CA ASN A 193 2.47 10.40 -18.56
C ASN A 193 3.70 10.84 -19.37
N LYS A 194 3.86 12.14 -19.64
CA LYS A 194 5.02 12.66 -20.41
C LYS A 194 6.36 12.35 -19.76
N THR A 195 6.41 12.30 -18.43
CA THR A 195 7.65 12.01 -17.69
C THR A 195 8.11 10.58 -17.97
N VAL A 196 7.24 9.59 -17.78
CA VAL A 196 7.61 8.17 -17.93
C VAL A 196 7.74 7.74 -19.40
N GLN A 197 7.04 8.42 -20.31
CA GLN A 197 7.17 8.22 -21.76
C GLN A 197 8.59 8.49 -22.28
N ALA A 198 9.37 9.32 -21.59
CA ALA A 198 10.78 9.54 -21.93
C ALA A 198 11.64 8.27 -21.79
N LEU A 199 11.17 7.26 -21.05
CA LEU A 199 11.77 5.94 -20.92
C LEU A 199 10.93 4.83 -21.56
N ASN A 200 10.05 5.19 -22.49
CA ASN A 200 9.21 4.28 -23.29
C ASN A 200 8.10 3.53 -22.51
N TYR A 201 7.75 3.99 -21.31
CA TYR A 201 6.48 3.56 -20.70
C TYR A 201 5.30 4.21 -21.44
N PRO A 202 4.24 3.47 -21.80
CA PRO A 202 3.09 4.05 -22.51
C PRO A 202 2.41 5.19 -21.74
N ASP A 203 2.27 5.01 -20.43
CA ASP A 203 1.57 5.88 -19.50
C ASP A 203 2.00 5.63 -18.05
N TYR A 204 1.57 6.48 -17.13
CA TYR A 204 1.96 6.42 -15.73
C TYR A 204 1.41 5.20 -14.98
N PHE A 205 0.23 4.69 -15.33
CA PHE A 205 -0.33 3.49 -14.72
C PHE A 205 0.49 2.25 -15.12
N THR A 206 0.80 2.11 -16.41
CA THR A 206 1.67 1.04 -16.90
C THR A 206 3.06 1.10 -16.27
N TYR A 207 3.61 2.30 -16.03
CA TYR A 207 4.85 2.48 -15.27
C TYR A 207 4.74 1.93 -13.85
N GLN A 208 3.72 2.29 -13.08
CA GLN A 208 3.56 1.80 -11.70
C GLN A 208 3.36 0.28 -11.62
N VAL A 209 2.61 -0.29 -12.58
CA VAL A 209 2.38 -1.75 -12.67
C VAL A 209 3.67 -2.50 -12.99
N SER A 210 4.59 -1.89 -13.74
CA SER A 210 5.84 -2.55 -14.15
C SER A 210 6.74 -2.98 -12.99
N GLU A 211 6.63 -2.33 -11.82
CA GLU A 211 7.36 -2.73 -10.61
C GLU A 211 6.96 -4.12 -10.12
N TYR A 212 5.71 -4.54 -10.38
CA TYR A 212 5.23 -5.89 -10.09
C TYR A 212 5.74 -6.93 -11.09
N GLY A 213 6.51 -6.54 -12.12
CA GLY A 213 6.90 -7.43 -13.21
C GLY A 213 5.69 -7.94 -14.01
N MET A 214 4.66 -7.09 -14.11
CA MET A 214 3.39 -7.37 -14.79
C MET A 214 3.12 -6.33 -15.88
N THR A 215 2.29 -6.72 -16.84
CA THR A 215 1.61 -5.80 -17.75
C THR A 215 0.35 -5.23 -17.10
N THR A 216 -0.12 -4.09 -17.63
CA THR A 216 -1.40 -3.48 -17.21
C THR A 216 -2.57 -4.46 -17.29
N GLU A 217 -2.63 -5.30 -18.33
CA GLU A 217 -3.71 -6.28 -18.49
C GLU A 217 -3.63 -7.41 -17.45
N GLU A 218 -2.45 -7.95 -17.16
CA GLU A 218 -2.29 -8.96 -16.10
C GLU A 218 -2.72 -8.39 -14.73
N MET A 219 -2.37 -7.13 -14.43
CA MET A 219 -2.78 -6.50 -13.18
C MET A 219 -4.30 -6.33 -13.11
N LEU A 220 -4.94 -5.88 -14.20
CA LEU A 220 -6.40 -5.76 -14.26
C LEU A 220 -7.11 -7.11 -14.18
N GLN A 221 -6.54 -8.16 -14.76
CA GLN A 221 -7.09 -9.51 -14.64
C GLN A 221 -7.03 -10.01 -13.20
N LEU A 222 -5.90 -9.83 -12.53
CA LEU A 222 -5.75 -10.16 -11.11
C LEU A 222 -6.75 -9.38 -10.25
N THR A 223 -6.83 -8.05 -10.39
CA THR A 223 -7.75 -7.26 -9.57
C THR A 223 -9.22 -7.60 -9.82
N ARG A 224 -9.61 -7.89 -11.08
CA ARG A 224 -10.97 -8.34 -11.41
C ARG A 224 -11.26 -9.74 -10.85
N GLN A 225 -10.31 -10.67 -10.92
CA GLN A 225 -10.44 -11.99 -10.31
C GLN A 225 -10.70 -11.88 -8.81
N LEU A 226 -9.91 -11.08 -8.09
CA LEU A 226 -10.08 -10.89 -6.64
C LEU A 226 -11.46 -10.32 -6.29
N ILE A 227 -11.97 -9.37 -7.09
CA ILE A 227 -13.33 -8.85 -6.92
C ILE A 227 -14.36 -9.94 -7.15
N GLN A 228 -14.22 -10.74 -8.21
CA GLN A 228 -15.16 -11.83 -8.54
C GLN A 228 -15.21 -12.89 -7.44
N GLU A 229 -14.07 -13.25 -6.86
CA GLU A 229 -13.97 -14.24 -5.78
C GLU A 229 -14.69 -13.79 -4.50
N VAL A 230 -14.55 -12.51 -4.11
CA VAL A 230 -15.25 -11.97 -2.92
C VAL A 230 -16.69 -11.52 -3.20
N TRP A 231 -17.07 -11.40 -4.48
CA TRP A 231 -18.34 -10.81 -4.92
C TRP A 231 -19.57 -11.43 -4.23
N PRO A 232 -19.71 -12.77 -4.10
CA PRO A 232 -20.87 -13.35 -3.44
C PRO A 232 -21.05 -12.84 -2.01
N LEU A 233 -19.97 -12.74 -1.23
CA LEU A 233 -20.02 -12.24 0.14
C LEU A 233 -20.27 -10.73 0.17
N TYR A 234 -19.65 -9.98 -0.74
CA TYR A 234 -19.90 -8.55 -0.88
C TYR A 234 -21.38 -8.24 -1.18
N ARG A 235 -22.04 -9.02 -2.04
CA ARG A 235 -23.48 -8.85 -2.34
C ARG A 235 -24.36 -9.06 -1.11
N GLU A 236 -24.03 -10.03 -0.28
CA GLU A 236 -24.72 -10.28 0.99
C GLU A 236 -24.51 -9.14 1.99
N LEU A 237 -23.27 -8.66 2.13
CA LEU A 237 -22.93 -7.50 2.96
C LEU A 237 -23.63 -6.22 2.50
N HIS A 238 -23.65 -5.98 1.19
CA HIS A 238 -24.33 -4.82 0.59
C HIS A 238 -25.84 -4.85 0.86
N THR A 239 -26.47 -6.02 0.66
CA THR A 239 -27.90 -6.22 0.94
C THR A 239 -28.19 -6.05 2.43
N TYR A 240 -27.36 -6.63 3.29
CA TYR A 240 -27.44 -6.44 4.74
C TYR A 240 -27.35 -4.95 5.11
N ALA A 241 -26.32 -4.26 4.62
CA ALA A 241 -26.07 -2.86 4.93
C ALA A 241 -27.21 -1.94 4.47
N ARG A 242 -27.78 -2.16 3.28
CA ARG A 242 -28.92 -1.38 2.77
C ARG A 242 -30.11 -1.39 3.72
N TYR A 243 -30.47 -2.59 4.20
CA TYR A 243 -31.63 -2.76 5.07
C TYR A 243 -31.35 -2.29 6.50
N GLU A 244 -30.17 -2.59 7.06
CA GLU A 244 -29.83 -2.14 8.42
C GLU A 244 -29.67 -0.62 8.50
N LEU A 245 -29.09 0.02 7.48
CA LEU A 245 -28.99 1.48 7.43
C LEU A 245 -30.34 2.14 7.18
N ALA A 246 -31.18 1.58 6.31
CA ALA A 246 -32.56 2.08 6.14
C ALA A 246 -33.33 2.03 7.47
N LYS A 247 -33.21 0.93 8.22
CA LYS A 247 -33.79 0.80 9.56
C LYS A 247 -33.19 1.82 10.54
N ARG A 248 -31.86 1.95 10.61
CA ARG A 248 -31.15 2.88 11.50
C ARG A 248 -31.58 4.34 11.26
N TYR A 249 -31.81 4.71 10.00
CA TYR A 249 -32.18 6.06 9.62
C TYR A 249 -33.69 6.30 9.45
N GLY A 250 -34.53 5.31 9.77
CA GLY A 250 -35.99 5.44 9.70
C GLY A 250 -36.56 5.56 8.27
N VAL A 251 -35.82 5.08 7.27
CA VAL A 251 -36.21 5.15 5.85
C VAL A 251 -37.09 3.95 5.50
N ARG A 252 -38.34 4.20 5.09
CA ARG A 252 -39.35 3.16 4.84
C ARG A 252 -39.06 2.33 3.58
N GLN A 253 -38.63 2.98 2.51
CA GLN A 253 -38.30 2.33 1.25
C GLN A 253 -36.78 2.15 1.16
N VAL A 254 -36.34 0.90 1.25
CA VAL A 254 -34.91 0.58 1.10
C VAL A 254 -34.47 0.95 -0.33
N PRO A 255 -33.48 1.84 -0.51
CA PRO A 255 -33.04 2.25 -1.84
C PRO A 255 -32.34 1.09 -2.55
N ASP A 256 -32.29 1.09 -3.88
CA ASP A 256 -31.64 0.00 -4.65
C ASP A 256 -30.12 -0.03 -4.44
N TYR A 257 -29.51 1.12 -4.27
CA TYR A 257 -28.08 1.29 -4.04
C TYR A 257 -27.88 2.08 -2.74
N LEU A 258 -26.71 1.95 -2.11
CA LEU A 258 -26.38 2.68 -0.89
C LEU A 258 -26.10 4.15 -1.22
N PRO A 259 -26.86 5.11 -0.67
CA PRO A 259 -26.47 6.53 -0.75
C PRO A 259 -25.17 6.75 0.01
N ALA A 260 -24.18 7.40 -0.60
CA ALA A 260 -22.82 7.46 -0.03
C ALA A 260 -22.76 8.03 1.40
N HIS A 261 -23.56 9.04 1.72
CA HIS A 261 -23.65 9.65 3.06
C HIS A 261 -24.27 8.75 4.14
N TRP A 262 -24.88 7.61 3.79
CA TRP A 262 -25.36 6.62 4.77
C TRP A 262 -24.22 5.81 5.36
N LEU A 263 -23.09 5.71 4.67
CA LEU A 263 -21.96 4.90 5.11
C LEU A 263 -21.08 5.68 6.10
N PRO A 264 -20.38 4.98 7.01
CA PRO A 264 -19.62 5.63 8.07
C PRO A 264 -18.24 6.15 7.65
N ASN A 265 -18.01 6.24 6.34
CA ASN A 265 -16.75 6.66 5.76
C ASN A 265 -17.02 7.51 4.51
N ARG A 266 -16.29 8.63 4.35
CA ARG A 266 -16.46 9.59 3.25
C ARG A 266 -16.41 8.99 1.84
N TRP A 267 -15.69 7.89 1.67
CA TRP A 267 -15.58 7.19 0.38
C TRP A 267 -16.30 5.84 0.38
N GLY A 268 -16.87 5.41 1.51
CA GLY A 268 -17.45 4.09 1.67
C GLY A 268 -16.43 2.96 1.47
N GLN A 269 -15.17 3.17 1.85
CA GLN A 269 -14.12 2.13 1.80
C GLN A 269 -14.07 1.24 3.04
N ASP A 270 -14.67 1.68 4.15
CA ASP A 270 -14.72 0.98 5.45
C ASP A 270 -16.10 1.22 6.09
N TRP A 271 -16.79 0.15 6.44
CA TRP A 271 -18.14 0.14 7.01
C TRP A 271 -18.17 -0.44 8.44
N ASN A 272 -17.02 -0.74 9.06
CA ASN A 272 -16.93 -1.45 10.34
C ASN A 272 -17.62 -0.74 11.51
N ALA A 273 -17.79 0.58 11.44
CA ALA A 273 -18.43 1.40 12.48
C ALA A 273 -19.96 1.22 12.48
N MET A 274 -20.51 0.46 11.54
CA MET A 274 -21.89 -0.02 11.61
C MET A 274 -22.10 -1.04 12.73
N ILE A 275 -21.04 -1.73 13.16
CA ILE A 275 -21.12 -2.85 14.11
C ILE A 275 -20.36 -2.51 15.39
N GLN A 276 -21.08 -2.59 16.50
CA GLN A 276 -20.51 -2.60 17.84
C GLN A 276 -20.49 -4.04 18.36
N VAL A 277 -19.33 -4.49 18.82
CA VAL A 277 -19.15 -5.79 19.47
C VAL A 277 -19.01 -5.53 20.97
N GLU A 278 -19.95 -6.04 21.76
CA GLU A 278 -19.91 -5.94 23.21
C GLU A 278 -18.90 -6.96 23.78
N GLY A 279 -18.34 -6.68 24.97
CA GLY A 279 -17.48 -7.61 25.71
C GLY A 279 -15.97 -7.51 25.43
N LEU A 280 -15.51 -6.56 24.61
CA LEU A 280 -14.09 -6.31 24.31
C LEU A 280 -13.72 -4.86 24.66
N ASP A 281 -13.46 -4.55 25.93
CA ASP A 281 -12.90 -3.24 26.32
C ASP A 281 -11.36 -3.30 26.41
N LEU A 282 -10.73 -3.46 25.24
CA LEU A 282 -9.27 -3.46 25.16
C LEU A 282 -8.69 -2.08 25.47
N ASP A 283 -9.41 -1.00 25.15
CA ASP A 283 -9.00 0.38 25.44
C ASP A 283 -8.88 0.62 26.95
N GLY A 284 -9.85 0.18 27.74
CA GLY A 284 -9.83 0.31 29.20
C GLY A 284 -8.65 -0.41 29.85
N VAL A 285 -8.31 -1.61 29.37
CA VAL A 285 -7.16 -2.39 29.87
C VAL A 285 -5.84 -1.78 29.42
N LEU A 286 -5.73 -1.38 28.15
CA LEU A 286 -4.52 -0.79 27.60
C LEU A 286 -4.24 0.59 28.21
N ALA A 287 -5.25 1.38 28.55
CA ALA A 287 -5.10 2.68 29.20
C ALA A 287 -4.32 2.63 30.53
N GLN A 288 -4.24 1.46 31.17
CA GLN A 288 -3.43 1.21 32.37
C GLN A 288 -1.95 0.92 32.07
N LYS A 289 -1.58 0.81 30.79
CA LYS A 289 -0.21 0.58 30.32
C LYS A 289 0.43 1.89 29.86
N SER A 290 1.76 1.93 29.79
CA SER A 290 2.46 3.06 29.18
C SER A 290 2.53 2.91 27.66
N ALA A 291 2.66 4.02 26.93
CA ALA A 291 2.93 3.98 25.49
C ALA A 291 4.21 3.19 25.16
N GLU A 292 5.24 3.30 26.00
CA GLU A 292 6.48 2.51 25.85
C GLU A 292 6.22 1.00 26.03
N TRP A 293 5.32 0.62 26.94
CA TRP A 293 4.95 -0.78 27.11
C TRP A 293 4.33 -1.35 25.83
N ILE A 294 3.50 -0.57 25.12
CA ILE A 294 2.89 -0.97 23.83
C ILE A 294 3.99 -1.29 22.80
N VAL A 295 4.96 -0.39 22.60
CA VAL A 295 6.06 -0.60 21.64
C VAL A 295 6.92 -1.79 22.04
N LYS A 296 7.25 -1.93 23.33
CA LYS A 296 8.00 -3.09 23.85
C LYS A 296 7.23 -4.40 23.71
N GLN A 297 5.90 -4.39 23.81
CA GLN A 297 5.11 -5.60 23.55
C GLN A 297 5.15 -5.98 22.08
N GLY A 298 5.03 -5.01 21.17
CA GLY A 298 5.24 -5.22 19.75
C GLY A 298 6.58 -5.91 19.49
N GLU A 299 7.68 -5.34 19.99
CA GLU A 299 9.01 -5.96 19.87
C GLU A 299 9.06 -7.38 20.47
N ARG A 300 8.51 -7.58 21.68
CA ARG A 300 8.46 -8.90 22.32
C ARG A 300 7.70 -9.94 21.49
N PHE A 301 6.67 -9.54 20.75
CA PHE A 301 5.95 -10.42 19.83
C PHE A 301 6.93 -11.01 18.80
N TYR A 302 7.65 -10.17 18.06
CA TYR A 302 8.60 -10.62 17.05
C TYR A 302 9.77 -11.43 17.64
N ILE A 303 10.32 -11.01 18.78
CA ILE A 303 11.35 -11.78 19.48
C ILE A 303 10.84 -13.18 19.86
N SER A 304 9.57 -13.28 20.29
CA SER A 304 8.95 -14.57 20.62
C SER A 304 8.92 -15.51 19.41
N LEU A 305 8.78 -14.99 18.19
CA LEU A 305 8.83 -15.75 16.95
C LEU A 305 10.25 -16.12 16.52
N GLY A 306 11.29 -15.52 17.11
CA GLY A 306 12.70 -15.80 16.77
C GLY A 306 13.41 -14.72 15.98
N PHE A 307 12.75 -13.58 15.74
CA PHE A 307 13.43 -12.40 15.21
C PHE A 307 14.41 -11.81 16.23
N PRO A 308 15.48 -11.11 15.79
CA PRO A 308 16.38 -10.41 16.68
C PRO A 308 15.67 -9.24 17.39
N PRO A 309 16.17 -8.73 18.52
CA PRO A 309 15.65 -7.48 19.08
C PRO A 309 15.87 -6.32 18.11
N LEU A 310 15.06 -5.26 18.25
CA LEU A 310 15.27 -4.02 17.50
C LEU A 310 16.64 -3.44 17.89
N PRO A 311 17.37 -2.84 16.92
CA PRO A 311 18.66 -2.24 17.23
C PRO A 311 18.47 -1.08 18.20
N ARG A 312 19.46 -0.84 19.07
CA ARG A 312 19.44 0.28 20.02
C ARG A 312 19.16 1.63 19.33
N THR A 313 19.66 1.82 18.11
CA THR A 313 19.43 3.01 17.29
C THR A 313 17.96 3.23 16.92
N PHE A 314 17.15 2.16 16.80
CA PHE A 314 15.70 2.29 16.59
C PHE A 314 15.07 3.07 17.75
N TRP A 315 15.35 2.64 18.99
CA TRP A 315 14.82 3.27 20.20
C TRP A 315 15.31 4.71 20.39
N GLU A 316 16.57 4.98 20.06
CA GLU A 316 17.19 6.30 20.24
C GLU A 316 16.79 7.33 19.16
N ARG A 317 16.47 6.87 17.93
CA ARG A 317 16.29 7.77 16.78
C ARG A 317 14.86 7.82 16.25
N SER A 318 13.99 6.91 16.67
CA SER A 318 12.57 6.91 16.28
C SER A 318 11.78 8.01 17.00
N SER A 319 10.72 8.50 16.36
CA SER A 319 9.77 9.42 16.98
C SER A 319 8.53 8.63 17.37
N LEU A 320 8.56 7.93 18.50
CA LEU A 320 7.55 6.93 18.86
C LEU A 320 6.31 7.51 19.57
N TYR A 321 6.46 8.63 20.28
CA TYR A 321 5.43 9.14 21.20
C TYR A 321 4.95 10.54 20.81
N PRO A 322 3.73 10.95 21.20
CA PRO A 322 3.25 12.30 20.98
C PRO A 322 4.22 13.36 21.54
N LEU A 323 4.29 14.50 20.86
CA LEU A 323 5.04 15.64 21.38
C LEU A 323 4.35 16.20 22.64
N PRO A 324 5.10 16.79 23.59
CA PRO A 324 4.53 17.62 24.64
C PRO A 324 3.61 18.70 24.07
N LYS A 325 2.55 19.06 24.79
CA LYS A 325 1.57 20.06 24.32
C LYS A 325 2.20 21.43 24.02
N ASP A 326 3.29 21.75 24.69
CA ASP A 326 4.07 22.98 24.61
C ASP A 326 5.34 22.84 23.73
N ALA A 327 5.47 21.75 22.97
CA ALA A 327 6.60 21.58 22.06
C ALA A 327 6.67 22.74 21.05
N PRO A 328 7.87 23.33 20.82
CA PRO A 328 8.03 24.46 19.89
C PRO A 328 7.99 24.05 18.41
N TYR A 329 7.63 22.80 18.12
CA TYR A 329 7.55 22.22 16.79
C TYR A 329 6.44 21.17 16.75
N LYS A 330 5.99 20.83 15.54
CA LYS A 330 5.04 19.77 15.24
C LYS A 330 5.74 18.60 14.55
N LYS A 331 5.05 17.47 14.44
CA LYS A 331 5.47 16.34 13.62
C LYS A 331 4.29 15.83 12.79
N ASN A 332 4.59 15.04 11.77
CA ASN A 332 3.59 14.29 11.03
C ASN A 332 2.82 13.36 12.00
N ASN A 333 1.51 13.23 11.81
CA ASN A 333 0.65 12.42 12.67
C ASN A 333 0.36 11.03 12.09
N HIS A 334 0.74 10.77 10.84
CA HIS A 334 0.60 9.47 10.20
C HIS A 334 1.72 8.53 10.64
N ALA A 335 1.36 7.31 11.08
CA ALA A 335 2.33 6.28 11.45
C ALA A 335 3.14 5.85 10.21
N SER A 336 4.44 5.58 10.36
CA SER A 336 5.27 5.09 9.26
C SER A 336 6.55 4.43 9.76
N ALA A 337 7.06 3.47 9.00
CA ALA A 337 8.36 2.84 9.17
C ALA A 337 9.34 3.30 8.08
N TRP A 338 10.60 3.48 8.44
CA TRP A 338 11.61 4.05 7.55
C TRP A 338 12.89 3.22 7.55
N HIS A 339 13.44 2.94 6.37
CA HIS A 339 14.73 2.26 6.16
C HIS A 339 15.75 3.25 5.56
N LEU A 340 16.30 4.13 6.40
CA LEU A 340 16.88 5.39 5.94
C LEU A 340 18.12 5.20 5.07
N ASP A 341 18.96 4.22 5.39
CA ASP A 341 20.19 3.93 4.65
C ASP A 341 20.07 2.67 3.77
N LEU A 342 18.87 2.09 3.70
CA LEU A 342 18.63 0.78 3.11
C LEU A 342 19.51 -0.33 3.72
N ASP A 343 20.03 -0.16 4.94
CA ASP A 343 20.80 -1.18 5.66
C ASP A 343 20.44 -1.23 7.16
N ARG A 344 21.06 -0.42 8.01
CA ARG A 344 20.97 -0.56 9.48
C ARG A 344 20.16 0.54 10.16
N ASP A 345 19.95 1.68 9.52
CA ASP A 345 19.21 2.82 10.10
C ASP A 345 17.71 2.65 9.88
N VAL A 346 17.08 1.78 10.66
CA VAL A 346 15.63 1.60 10.70
C VAL A 346 15.00 2.45 11.80
N ARG A 347 13.87 3.09 11.49
CA ARG A 347 13.14 3.96 12.42
C ARG A 347 11.64 3.81 12.24
N SER A 348 10.87 4.26 13.23
CA SER A 348 9.43 4.44 13.10
C SER A 348 8.99 5.80 13.62
N LEU A 349 8.11 6.46 12.88
CA LEU A 349 7.42 7.67 13.28
C LEU A 349 6.00 7.26 13.68
N MET A 350 5.69 7.37 14.95
CA MET A 350 4.38 7.05 15.54
C MET A 350 4.02 8.09 16.60
N SER A 351 2.77 8.09 17.06
CA SER A 351 2.31 8.92 18.17
C SER A 351 1.58 8.05 19.18
N VAL A 352 2.27 6.99 19.62
CA VAL A 352 1.69 5.91 20.42
C VAL A 352 1.08 6.45 21.71
N ILE A 353 -0.21 6.17 21.89
CA ILE A 353 -0.94 6.32 23.16
C ILE A 353 -1.55 4.96 23.54
N PRO A 354 -1.82 4.72 24.83
CA PRO A 354 -2.23 3.40 25.31
C PRO A 354 -3.70 3.08 24.97
N ASN A 355 -3.98 2.65 23.74
CA ASN A 355 -5.28 2.19 23.27
C ASN A 355 -5.14 1.06 22.22
N ALA A 356 -6.26 0.43 21.86
CA ALA A 356 -6.30 -0.74 20.97
C ALA A 356 -5.81 -0.40 19.56
N ALA A 357 -6.19 0.77 19.04
CA ALA A 357 -5.76 1.24 17.73
C ALA A 357 -4.22 1.33 17.63
N TRP A 358 -3.56 1.97 18.58
CA TRP A 358 -2.09 2.04 18.59
C TRP A 358 -1.42 0.72 18.93
N TYR A 359 -2.08 -0.17 19.67
CA TYR A 359 -1.56 -1.52 19.89
C TYR A 359 -1.48 -2.31 18.59
N GLU A 360 -2.54 -2.28 17.77
CA GLU A 360 -2.54 -2.86 16.42
C GLU A 360 -1.51 -2.15 15.51
N THR A 361 -1.54 -0.81 15.45
CA THR A 361 -0.63 -0.02 14.61
C THR A 361 0.84 -0.28 14.95
N VAL A 362 1.21 -0.40 16.22
CA VAL A 362 2.60 -0.73 16.59
C VAL A 362 3.03 -2.09 16.03
N HIS A 363 2.18 -3.11 16.08
CA HIS A 363 2.53 -4.41 15.49
C HIS A 363 2.64 -4.33 13.97
N HIS A 364 1.80 -3.52 13.33
CA HIS A 364 1.86 -3.23 11.90
C HIS A 364 3.17 -2.54 11.49
N GLU A 365 3.49 -1.40 12.10
CA GLU A 365 4.69 -0.62 11.77
C GLU A 365 5.97 -1.40 12.04
N LEU A 366 6.01 -2.17 13.13
CA LEU A 366 7.12 -3.07 13.39
C LEU A 366 7.21 -4.18 12.34
N GLY A 367 6.12 -4.57 11.68
CA GLY A 367 6.15 -5.53 10.57
C GLY A 367 7.00 -5.04 9.41
N HIS A 368 6.86 -3.77 9.05
CA HIS A 368 7.76 -3.14 8.08
C HIS A 368 9.21 -3.10 8.57
N VAL A 369 9.45 -2.71 9.83
CA VAL A 369 10.81 -2.63 10.42
C VAL A 369 11.50 -3.99 10.41
N TYR A 370 10.78 -5.05 10.78
CA TYR A 370 11.33 -6.41 10.75
C TYR A 370 11.54 -6.93 9.33
N TYR A 371 10.69 -6.54 8.38
CA TYR A 371 10.93 -6.82 6.96
C TYR A 371 12.20 -6.12 6.47
N PHE A 372 12.39 -4.83 6.79
CA PHE A 372 13.63 -4.10 6.50
C PHE A 372 14.87 -4.84 7.04
N MET A 373 14.80 -5.28 8.30
CA MET A 373 15.88 -6.02 8.93
C MET A 373 16.14 -7.38 8.27
N ALA A 374 15.08 -8.11 7.88
CA ALA A 374 15.18 -9.44 7.28
C ALA A 374 15.92 -9.42 5.93
N TYR A 375 15.60 -8.47 5.05
CA TYR A 375 16.31 -8.35 3.77
C TYR A 375 17.59 -7.50 3.85
N SER A 376 17.92 -6.88 4.98
CA SER A 376 19.18 -6.14 5.17
C SER A 376 20.37 -7.07 5.41
N ARG A 377 20.68 -7.84 4.37
CA ARG A 377 21.68 -8.91 4.39
C ARG A 377 22.55 -8.88 3.12
N PRO A 378 23.74 -9.51 3.15
CA PRO A 378 24.67 -9.48 2.01
C PRO A 378 24.09 -10.08 0.71
N GLN A 379 23.15 -11.02 0.83
CA GLN A 379 22.52 -11.69 -0.31
C GLN A 379 21.52 -10.80 -1.06
N VAL A 380 21.06 -9.70 -0.45
CA VAL A 380 20.12 -8.76 -1.06
C VAL A 380 20.87 -7.45 -1.31
N PRO A 381 21.19 -7.13 -2.58
CA PRO A 381 21.82 -5.87 -2.94
C PRO A 381 20.97 -4.68 -2.52
N ILE A 382 21.60 -3.55 -2.16
CA ILE A 382 20.91 -2.33 -1.68
C ILE A 382 19.76 -1.91 -2.61
N LEU A 383 19.95 -2.01 -3.92
CA LEU A 383 18.95 -1.62 -4.93
C LEU A 383 17.70 -2.51 -4.95
N LEU A 384 17.73 -3.66 -4.26
CA LEU A 384 16.64 -4.63 -4.17
C LEU A 384 16.20 -4.85 -2.72
N ARG A 385 16.58 -3.94 -1.81
CA ARG A 385 16.15 -3.95 -0.39
C ARG A 385 14.79 -3.29 -0.23
N SER A 386 13.81 -4.00 -0.76
CA SER A 386 12.37 -3.77 -0.63
C SER A 386 11.69 -5.14 -0.52
N GLY A 387 10.40 -5.15 -0.20
CA GLY A 387 9.59 -6.36 -0.31
C GLY A 387 9.52 -6.88 -1.75
N ALA A 388 9.10 -8.13 -1.93
CA ALA A 388 8.98 -8.74 -3.26
C ALA A 388 8.16 -7.89 -4.26
N ASN A 389 7.18 -7.14 -3.74
CA ASN A 389 6.58 -5.95 -4.34
C ASN A 389 5.98 -5.09 -3.20
N ARG A 390 5.35 -3.96 -3.52
CA ARG A 390 4.74 -3.04 -2.52
C ARG A 390 3.67 -3.70 -1.66
N ALA A 391 2.80 -4.53 -2.24
CA ALA A 391 1.76 -5.24 -1.49
C ALA A 391 2.30 -6.20 -0.42
N PHE A 392 3.46 -6.83 -0.63
CA PHE A 392 4.07 -7.71 0.38
C PHE A 392 4.47 -6.94 1.65
N HIS A 393 4.93 -5.70 1.51
CA HIS A 393 5.29 -4.86 2.66
C HIS A 393 4.07 -4.55 3.53
N GLU A 394 3.01 -4.09 2.89
CA GLU A 394 1.72 -3.80 3.52
C GLU A 394 1.05 -5.04 4.11
N ALA A 395 1.16 -6.18 3.41
CA ALA A 395 0.62 -7.45 3.88
C ALA A 395 1.29 -7.89 5.18
N MET A 396 2.61 -7.73 5.30
CA MET A 396 3.32 -8.09 6.53
C MET A 396 2.92 -7.21 7.71
N GLY A 397 2.83 -5.89 7.53
CA GLY A 397 2.34 -5.02 8.59
C GLY A 397 0.93 -5.42 9.01
N SER A 398 0.04 -5.56 8.04
CA SER A 398 -1.38 -5.87 8.29
C SER A 398 -1.55 -7.25 8.96
N LEU A 399 -0.79 -8.27 8.54
CA LEU A 399 -0.80 -9.61 9.12
C LEU A 399 -0.46 -9.57 10.61
N MET A 400 0.55 -8.80 10.97
CA MET A 400 1.03 -8.72 12.34
C MET A 400 0.12 -7.86 13.22
N GLY A 401 -0.51 -6.83 12.65
CA GLY A 401 -1.63 -6.12 13.27
C GLY A 401 -2.79 -7.06 13.60
N LEU A 402 -3.26 -7.85 12.61
CA LEU A 402 -4.32 -8.85 12.81
C LEU A 402 -3.93 -9.87 13.88
N ALA A 403 -2.73 -10.45 13.79
CA ALA A 403 -2.24 -11.45 14.73
C ALA A 403 -2.18 -10.93 16.17
N ALA A 404 -1.85 -9.65 16.36
CA ALA A 404 -1.82 -9.02 17.68
C ALA A 404 -3.21 -8.88 18.30
N MET A 405 -4.25 -8.77 17.48
CA MET A 405 -5.64 -8.57 17.91
C MET A 405 -6.41 -9.88 18.12
N GLN A 406 -5.79 -11.03 17.83
CA GLN A 406 -6.42 -12.34 18.03
C GLN A 406 -6.66 -12.63 19.51
N LYS A 407 -7.88 -13.08 19.85
CA LYS A 407 -8.31 -13.31 21.25
C LYS A 407 -7.36 -14.22 22.03
N PRO A 408 -6.90 -15.37 21.49
CA PRO A 408 -6.02 -16.25 22.26
C PRO A 408 -4.70 -15.58 22.66
N PHE A 409 -4.19 -14.65 21.84
CA PHE A 409 -3.01 -13.88 22.18
C PHE A 409 -3.30 -12.77 23.20
N LEU A 410 -4.39 -12.02 23.02
CA LEU A 410 -4.82 -11.02 24.00
C LEU A 410 -5.05 -11.64 25.39
N ALA A 411 -5.64 -12.83 25.44
CA ALA A 411 -5.83 -13.59 26.67
C ALA A 411 -4.50 -14.06 27.28
N HIS A 412 -3.57 -14.57 26.46
CA HIS A 412 -2.23 -14.95 26.91
C HIS A 412 -1.47 -13.78 27.60
N LEU A 413 -1.68 -12.55 27.12
CA LEU A 413 -1.09 -11.34 27.74
C LEU A 413 -1.89 -10.79 28.92
N ASN A 414 -2.98 -11.44 29.32
CA ASN A 414 -3.95 -10.93 30.31
C ASN A 414 -4.51 -9.55 29.92
N LEU A 415 -4.67 -9.29 28.62
CA LEU A 415 -5.37 -8.11 28.10
C LEU A 415 -6.87 -8.35 27.96
N LEU A 416 -7.27 -9.62 27.91
CA LEU A 416 -8.65 -10.05 27.89
C LEU A 416 -8.81 -11.26 28.83
N PRO A 417 -9.86 -11.35 29.65
CA PRO A 417 -10.16 -12.58 30.39
C PRO A 417 -10.36 -13.77 29.44
N GLU A 418 -9.84 -14.96 29.81
CA GLU A 418 -9.92 -16.17 28.97
C GLU A 418 -11.36 -16.62 28.69
N ASP A 419 -12.30 -16.32 29.59
CA ASP A 419 -13.72 -16.66 29.49
C ASP A 419 -14.57 -15.56 28.84
N SER A 420 -13.95 -14.53 28.26
CA SER A 420 -14.68 -13.43 27.60
C SER A 420 -15.52 -13.96 26.44
N GLN A 421 -16.82 -14.04 26.67
CA GLN A 421 -17.77 -14.38 25.61
C GLN A 421 -17.92 -13.19 24.65
N THR A 422 -17.72 -13.49 23.38
CA THR A 422 -17.77 -12.51 22.31
C THR A 422 -18.65 -13.10 21.20
N ASP A 423 -19.50 -12.25 20.62
CA ASP A 423 -20.33 -12.65 19.48
C ASP A 423 -19.42 -12.78 18.24
N GLU A 424 -18.95 -14.01 17.99
CA GLU A 424 -18.01 -14.33 16.90
C GLU A 424 -18.56 -13.93 15.52
N ILE A 425 -19.87 -14.08 15.31
CA ILE A 425 -20.50 -13.70 14.04
C ILE A 425 -20.51 -12.18 13.87
N LYS A 426 -20.78 -11.41 14.94
CA LYS A 426 -20.66 -9.95 14.87
C LYS A 426 -19.21 -9.49 14.69
N LEU A 427 -18.24 -10.18 15.28
CA LEU A 427 -16.82 -9.88 15.06
C LEU A 427 -16.44 -10.10 13.58
N LEU A 428 -16.80 -11.26 13.01
CA LEU A 428 -16.61 -11.54 11.59
C LEU A 428 -17.33 -10.53 10.70
N LEU A 429 -18.55 -10.13 11.06
CA LEU A 429 -19.28 -9.10 10.33
C LEU A 429 -18.57 -7.75 10.38
N LYS A 430 -18.06 -7.34 11.54
CA LYS A 430 -17.30 -6.10 11.70
C LYS A 430 -16.02 -6.12 10.84
N GLU A 431 -15.29 -7.23 10.85
CA GLU A 431 -14.09 -7.44 10.06
C GLU A 431 -14.39 -7.49 8.55
N ALA A 432 -15.44 -8.18 8.12
CA ALA A 432 -15.83 -8.25 6.71
C ALA A 432 -16.26 -6.88 6.16
N LEU A 433 -16.91 -6.07 7.00
CA LEU A 433 -17.23 -4.67 6.71
C LEU A 433 -16.00 -3.74 6.69
N ASN A 434 -14.80 -4.25 6.98
CA ASN A 434 -13.54 -3.60 6.68
C ASN A 434 -12.88 -4.25 5.46
N TYR A 435 -12.55 -5.54 5.55
CA TYR A 435 -11.71 -6.23 4.57
C TYR A 435 -12.43 -6.55 3.24
N ILE A 436 -13.63 -7.15 3.29
CA ILE A 436 -14.35 -7.58 2.08
C ILE A 436 -14.87 -6.37 1.30
N VAL A 437 -15.41 -5.36 1.99
CA VAL A 437 -15.93 -4.16 1.32
C VAL A 437 -14.83 -3.29 0.70
N PHE A 438 -13.60 -3.43 1.18
CA PHE A 438 -12.45 -2.69 0.67
C PHE A 438 -11.93 -3.24 -0.66
N ILE A 439 -12.09 -4.55 -0.94
CA ILE A 439 -11.61 -5.15 -2.20
C ILE A 439 -12.25 -4.47 -3.43
N PRO A 440 -13.58 -4.36 -3.59
CA PRO A 440 -14.16 -3.68 -4.75
C PRO A 440 -13.84 -2.18 -4.81
N TRP A 441 -13.50 -1.54 -3.68
CA TRP A 441 -13.02 -0.16 -3.65
C TRP A 441 -11.61 -0.04 -4.24
N SER A 442 -10.65 -0.80 -3.71
CA SER A 442 -9.24 -0.69 -4.06
C SER A 442 -8.94 -1.33 -5.42
N ALA A 443 -9.30 -2.60 -5.60
CA ALA A 443 -9.09 -3.35 -6.84
C ALA A 443 -10.04 -2.89 -7.98
N GLY A 444 -11.20 -2.36 -7.64
CA GLY A 444 -12.24 -1.96 -8.61
C GLY A 444 -12.23 -0.45 -8.87
N VAL A 445 -12.88 0.32 -7.99
CA VAL A 445 -13.12 1.76 -8.21
C VAL A 445 -11.82 2.53 -8.43
N MET A 446 -10.87 2.43 -7.50
CA MET A 446 -9.63 3.20 -7.55
C MET A 446 -8.76 2.77 -8.74
N THR A 447 -8.50 1.47 -8.86
CA THR A 447 -7.64 0.91 -9.91
C THR A 447 -8.19 1.19 -11.32
N GLU A 448 -9.47 0.96 -11.56
CA GLU A 448 -10.07 1.21 -12.89
C GLU A 448 -10.17 2.71 -13.19
N PHE A 449 -10.39 3.57 -12.17
CA PHE A 449 -10.39 5.02 -12.37
C PHE A 449 -8.99 5.51 -12.76
N GLU A 450 -7.95 5.10 -12.03
CA GLU A 450 -6.57 5.52 -12.33
C GLU A 450 -6.08 4.96 -13.66
N LYS A 451 -6.41 3.71 -13.98
CA LYS A 451 -6.14 3.16 -15.32
C LYS A 451 -6.79 4.01 -16.41
N ARG A 452 -8.06 4.37 -16.27
CA ARG A 452 -8.74 5.23 -17.25
C ARG A 452 -8.12 6.61 -17.31
N LEU A 453 -7.79 7.18 -16.15
CA LEU A 453 -7.18 8.50 -16.04
C LEU A 453 -5.86 8.57 -16.83
N TYR A 454 -4.97 7.61 -16.63
CA TYR A 454 -3.62 7.64 -17.20
C TYR A 454 -3.52 6.93 -18.55
N ALA A 455 -3.95 5.66 -18.64
CA ALA A 455 -3.76 4.82 -19.83
C ALA A 455 -4.79 5.12 -20.93
N ASP A 456 -6.06 5.34 -20.55
CA ASP A 456 -7.12 5.66 -21.54
C ASP A 456 -7.26 7.16 -21.81
N ASN A 457 -6.46 7.99 -21.13
CA ASN A 457 -6.52 9.45 -21.21
C ASN A 457 -7.95 9.99 -21.01
N LEU A 458 -8.62 9.54 -19.94
CA LEU A 458 -10.01 9.87 -19.61
C LEU A 458 -10.29 11.38 -19.80
N PRO A 459 -11.31 11.79 -20.57
CA PRO A 459 -11.65 13.20 -20.73
C PRO A 459 -12.01 13.89 -19.40
N ALA A 460 -11.55 15.12 -19.21
CA ALA A 460 -11.73 15.86 -17.95
C ALA A 460 -13.20 16.19 -17.63
N ASP A 461 -14.03 16.26 -18.67
CA ASP A 461 -15.49 16.41 -18.61
C ASP A 461 -16.22 15.08 -18.37
N GLN A 462 -15.50 14.02 -18.00
CA GLN A 462 -16.05 12.71 -17.66
C GLN A 462 -15.46 12.14 -16.36
N PHE A 463 -14.64 12.91 -15.64
CA PHE A 463 -13.98 12.45 -14.41
C PHE A 463 -15.00 12.05 -13.36
N ASN A 464 -15.96 12.93 -13.09
CA ASN A 464 -16.88 12.72 -12.00
C ASN A 464 -17.95 11.69 -12.36
N GLN A 465 -18.43 11.70 -13.61
CA GLN A 465 -19.30 10.67 -14.16
C GLN A 465 -18.65 9.29 -14.05
N THR A 466 -17.43 9.13 -14.57
CA THR A 466 -16.71 7.84 -14.55
C THR A 466 -16.49 7.35 -13.12
N TRP A 467 -16.13 8.24 -12.20
CA TRP A 467 -15.98 7.91 -10.80
C TRP A 467 -17.26 7.30 -10.21
N TRP A 468 -18.41 7.93 -10.44
CA TRP A 468 -19.68 7.45 -9.91
C TRP A 468 -20.23 6.21 -10.64
N GLU A 469 -19.93 6.03 -11.92
CA GLU A 469 -20.19 4.79 -12.65
C GLU A 469 -19.41 3.61 -12.04
N LEU A 470 -18.12 3.82 -11.74
CA LEU A 470 -17.27 2.80 -11.10
C LEU A 470 -17.73 2.51 -9.66
N LYS A 471 -18.04 3.54 -8.87
CA LYS A 471 -18.63 3.41 -7.52
C LYS A 471 -19.92 2.60 -7.53
N LYS A 472 -20.81 2.87 -8.50
CA LYS A 472 -22.05 2.13 -8.65
C LYS A 472 -21.79 0.68 -9.08
N LYS A 473 -20.92 0.46 -10.08
CA LYS A 473 -20.59 -0.87 -10.59
C LYS A 473 -19.96 -1.76 -9.51
N TYR A 474 -18.85 -1.31 -8.93
CA TYR A 474 -18.05 -2.15 -8.04
C TYR A 474 -18.53 -2.14 -6.60
N GLN A 475 -19.14 -1.05 -6.12
CA GLN A 475 -19.59 -0.97 -4.73
C GLN A 475 -21.11 -0.92 -4.55
N GLY A 476 -21.90 -0.68 -5.60
CA GLY A 476 -23.32 -0.43 -5.43
C GLY A 476 -23.62 0.81 -4.60
N ILE A 477 -22.74 1.83 -4.68
CA ILE A 477 -22.88 3.10 -3.98
C ILE A 477 -23.19 4.20 -5.00
N VAL A 478 -24.15 5.04 -4.68
CA VAL A 478 -24.57 6.20 -5.50
C VAL A 478 -24.38 7.51 -4.74
N PRO A 479 -24.17 8.64 -5.44
CA PRO A 479 -24.12 9.91 -4.75
C PRO A 479 -25.49 10.24 -4.14
N PRO A 480 -25.54 10.98 -3.02
CA PRO A 480 -26.81 11.37 -2.40
C PRO A 480 -27.66 12.28 -3.29
N GLU A 481 -27.00 13.09 -4.12
CA GLU A 481 -27.59 14.06 -5.03
C GLU A 481 -26.83 14.04 -6.37
N PRO A 482 -27.40 14.58 -7.47
CA PRO A 482 -26.69 14.69 -8.75
C PRO A 482 -25.34 15.39 -8.61
N ARG A 483 -24.29 14.81 -9.21
CA ARG A 483 -22.92 15.33 -9.18
C ARG A 483 -22.45 15.59 -10.60
N ASP A 484 -22.57 16.83 -11.05
CA ASP A 484 -22.07 17.23 -12.37
C ASP A 484 -20.53 17.30 -12.42
N GLU A 485 -20.00 17.75 -13.56
CA GLU A 485 -18.56 17.88 -13.79
C GLU A 485 -17.95 19.16 -13.23
N THR A 486 -18.70 19.99 -12.50
CA THR A 486 -18.07 21.03 -11.66
C THR A 486 -17.35 20.41 -10.47
N TYR A 487 -17.75 19.20 -10.07
CA TYR A 487 -17.12 18.39 -9.05
C TYR A 487 -15.98 17.53 -9.57
N CYS A 488 -15.17 17.02 -8.65
CA CYS A 488 -14.20 15.97 -8.90
C CYS A 488 -14.08 15.11 -7.64
N ASP A 489 -15.11 14.30 -7.38
CA ASP A 489 -15.23 13.54 -6.13
C ASP A 489 -14.10 12.52 -5.95
N ALA A 490 -13.54 12.01 -7.05
CA ALA A 490 -12.33 11.20 -7.06
C ALA A 490 -11.14 11.92 -6.39
N ALA A 491 -10.92 13.21 -6.74
CA ALA A 491 -9.83 14.00 -6.20
C ALA A 491 -9.98 14.31 -4.70
N SER A 492 -11.15 14.06 -4.09
CA SER A 492 -11.29 14.12 -2.62
C SER A 492 -10.53 12.99 -1.91
N LYS A 493 -10.21 11.89 -2.61
CA LYS A 493 -9.34 10.83 -2.07
C LYS A 493 -7.89 11.25 -2.25
N THR A 494 -7.15 11.32 -1.15
CA THR A 494 -5.76 11.80 -1.11
C THR A 494 -4.86 11.14 -2.18
N HIS A 495 -4.93 9.81 -2.29
CA HIS A 495 -4.02 9.00 -3.11
C HIS A 495 -4.16 9.28 -4.62
N ILE A 496 -5.34 9.69 -5.10
CA ILE A 496 -5.51 10.15 -6.50
C ILE A 496 -4.55 11.32 -6.82
N ASN A 497 -4.21 12.12 -5.80
CA ASN A 497 -3.39 13.31 -5.95
C ASN A 497 -1.91 13.04 -5.64
N ASN A 498 -1.61 12.46 -4.48
CA ASN A 498 -0.24 12.43 -3.93
C ASN A 498 0.42 11.04 -3.97
N ASP A 499 -0.32 9.99 -4.33
CA ASP A 499 0.18 8.61 -4.33
C ASP A 499 -0.48 7.80 -5.47
N ALA A 500 -0.29 8.28 -6.70
CA ALA A 500 -1.16 7.92 -7.80
C ALA A 500 -0.75 6.63 -8.54
N ALA A 501 -1.78 5.98 -9.09
CA ALA A 501 -1.74 4.83 -9.98
C ALA A 501 -1.19 3.53 -9.36
N GLN A 502 -1.34 3.37 -8.05
CA GLN A 502 -0.88 2.19 -7.33
C GLN A 502 -1.85 1.69 -6.25
N TYR A 503 -3.10 2.17 -6.24
CA TYR A 503 -4.02 1.85 -5.14
C TYR A 503 -4.47 0.38 -5.10
N TYR A 504 -4.20 -0.43 -6.14
CA TYR A 504 -4.37 -1.89 -6.11
C TYR A 504 -3.50 -2.56 -5.05
N ASP A 505 -2.37 -1.95 -4.67
CA ASP A 505 -1.44 -2.46 -3.66
C ASP A 505 -2.16 -2.89 -2.38
N TYR A 506 -3.15 -2.11 -1.94
CA TYR A 506 -3.91 -2.39 -0.71
C TYR A 506 -4.88 -3.58 -0.82
N ALA A 507 -5.48 -3.82 -2.00
CA ALA A 507 -6.31 -5.01 -2.19
C ALA A 507 -5.44 -6.28 -2.23
N LEU A 508 -4.31 -6.20 -2.94
CA LEU A 508 -3.35 -7.30 -3.00
C LEU A 508 -2.77 -7.60 -1.60
N SER A 509 -2.52 -6.56 -0.78
CA SER A 509 -1.98 -6.74 0.57
C SER A 509 -2.97 -7.43 1.51
N PHE A 510 -4.27 -7.10 1.43
CA PHE A 510 -5.31 -7.77 2.22
C PHE A 510 -5.47 -9.23 1.81
N VAL A 511 -5.45 -9.53 0.51
CA VAL A 511 -5.50 -10.91 0.02
C VAL A 511 -4.29 -11.71 0.50
N LEU A 512 -3.08 -11.16 0.36
CA LEU A 512 -1.85 -11.78 0.87
C LEU A 512 -1.91 -12.00 2.38
N LEU A 513 -2.40 -11.02 3.16
CA LEU A 513 -2.59 -11.18 4.59
C LEU A 513 -3.40 -12.43 4.91
N PHE A 514 -4.54 -12.65 4.25
CA PHE A 514 -5.39 -13.81 4.54
C PHE A 514 -4.75 -15.11 4.06
N GLN A 515 -4.05 -15.13 2.92
CA GLN A 515 -3.32 -16.33 2.46
C GLN A 515 -2.19 -16.72 3.44
N LEU A 516 -1.40 -15.74 3.89
CA LEU A 516 -0.33 -15.96 4.87
C LEU A 516 -0.91 -16.40 6.22
N HIS A 517 -2.00 -15.76 6.67
CA HIS A 517 -2.65 -16.09 7.92
C HIS A 517 -3.24 -17.51 7.92
N ASP A 518 -3.94 -17.89 6.85
CA ASP A 518 -4.51 -19.23 6.67
C ASP A 518 -3.43 -20.32 6.71
N TYR A 519 -2.33 -20.11 5.97
CA TYR A 519 -1.20 -21.04 6.01
C TYR A 519 -0.58 -21.14 7.40
N ILE A 520 -0.34 -20.02 8.07
CA ILE A 520 0.21 -20.03 9.45
C ILE A 520 -0.74 -20.77 10.39
N ALA A 521 -2.03 -20.45 10.37
CA ALA A 521 -3.03 -21.04 11.23
C ALA A 521 -3.13 -22.56 11.03
N ARG A 522 -3.34 -23.01 9.78
CA ARG A 522 -3.67 -24.40 9.47
C ARG A 522 -2.44 -25.29 9.28
N ASN A 523 -1.37 -24.76 8.68
CA ASN A 523 -0.22 -25.58 8.29
C ASN A 523 0.86 -25.59 9.37
N ILE A 524 1.06 -24.49 10.09
CA ILE A 524 2.08 -24.37 11.12
C ILE A 524 1.47 -24.58 12.51
N LEU A 525 0.53 -23.72 12.91
CA LEU A 525 -0.02 -23.72 14.27
C LEU A 525 -1.05 -24.83 14.53
N LYS A 526 -1.67 -25.38 13.49
CA LYS A 526 -2.77 -26.35 13.58
C LYS A 526 -3.95 -25.81 14.39
N GLN A 527 -4.24 -24.52 14.23
CA GLN A 527 -5.29 -23.78 14.91
C GLN A 527 -6.40 -23.34 13.95
N ASP A 528 -7.54 -22.97 14.49
CA ASP A 528 -8.60 -22.27 13.76
C ASP A 528 -8.10 -20.87 13.37
N PRO A 529 -8.16 -20.45 12.08
CA PRO A 529 -7.80 -19.09 11.68
C PRO A 529 -8.47 -17.98 12.50
N HIS A 530 -9.69 -18.19 13.00
CA HIS A 530 -10.40 -17.17 13.80
C HIS A 530 -9.90 -17.05 15.25
N ALA A 531 -9.03 -17.97 15.68
CA ALA A 531 -8.56 -18.08 17.04
C ALA A 531 -7.11 -18.58 17.05
N THR A 532 -6.20 -17.78 16.49
CA THR A 532 -4.77 -18.11 16.47
C THR A 532 -3.96 -17.39 17.54
N ASN A 533 -2.85 -18.00 17.96
CA ASN A 533 -1.82 -17.32 18.75
C ASN A 533 -0.44 -17.66 18.19
N TYR A 534 0.22 -16.67 17.58
CA TYR A 534 1.54 -16.87 16.99
C TYR A 534 2.64 -16.85 18.06
N TYR A 535 2.38 -16.21 19.20
CA TYR A 535 3.38 -15.87 20.21
C TYR A 535 4.16 -17.11 20.68
N GLY A 536 5.49 -17.02 20.61
CA GLY A 536 6.41 -18.10 20.98
C GLY A 536 6.67 -19.14 19.88
N SER A 537 5.95 -19.12 18.76
CA SER A 537 6.15 -20.08 17.67
C SER A 537 7.36 -19.72 16.80
N LYS A 538 8.47 -20.43 17.02
CA LYS A 538 9.69 -20.30 16.19
C LYS A 538 9.49 -20.77 14.75
N GLU A 539 8.56 -21.70 14.53
CA GLU A 539 8.21 -22.17 13.20
C GLU A 539 7.50 -21.09 12.37
N VAL A 540 6.61 -20.31 13.00
CA VAL A 540 6.00 -19.14 12.36
C VAL A 540 7.05 -18.09 12.00
N GLY A 541 7.96 -17.78 12.94
CA GLY A 541 9.06 -16.84 12.64
C GLY A 541 9.96 -17.31 11.51
N ALA A 542 10.32 -18.59 11.47
CA ALA A 542 11.11 -19.17 10.37
C ALA A 542 10.36 -19.11 9.03
N PHE A 543 9.04 -19.32 9.03
CA PHE A 543 8.22 -19.14 7.83
C PHE A 543 8.23 -17.69 7.33
N LEU A 544 7.97 -16.72 8.22
CA LEU A 544 7.99 -15.30 7.89
C LEU A 544 9.37 -14.83 7.40
N GLU A 545 10.46 -15.31 8.03
CA GLU A 545 11.83 -15.02 7.58
C GLU A 545 12.09 -15.55 6.15
N ARG A 546 11.60 -16.75 5.79
CA ARG A 546 11.73 -17.26 4.42
C ARG A 546 11.00 -16.40 3.39
N LEU A 547 9.86 -15.81 3.77
CA LEU A 547 9.11 -14.88 2.93
C LEU A 547 9.84 -13.53 2.79
N MET A 548 10.35 -12.99 3.90
CA MET A 548 10.86 -11.62 3.96
C MET A 548 12.33 -11.49 3.53
N ALA A 549 13.18 -12.43 3.92
CA ALA A 549 14.63 -12.31 3.74
C ALA A 549 15.13 -12.21 2.28
N PRO A 550 14.44 -12.74 1.26
CA PRO A 550 14.84 -12.54 -0.14
C PRO A 550 14.70 -11.10 -0.64
N GLY A 551 13.87 -10.25 0.00
CA GLY A 551 13.51 -8.94 -0.54
C GLY A 551 13.02 -9.01 -2.00
N ALA A 552 13.40 -8.03 -2.83
CA ALA A 552 13.04 -7.98 -4.26
C ALA A 552 13.98 -8.76 -5.19
N THR A 553 14.74 -9.74 -4.66
CA THR A 553 15.69 -10.53 -5.48
C THR A 553 15.02 -11.59 -6.36
N ARG A 554 13.73 -11.85 -6.16
CA ARG A 554 12.97 -12.92 -6.83
C ARG A 554 11.68 -12.38 -7.44
N ASP A 555 11.11 -13.12 -8.37
CA ASP A 555 9.75 -12.86 -8.82
C ASP A 555 8.78 -13.15 -7.67
N TRP A 556 7.86 -12.24 -7.39
CA TRP A 556 6.95 -12.38 -6.25
C TRP A 556 5.99 -13.57 -6.41
N ARG A 557 5.64 -13.96 -7.64
CA ARG A 557 4.78 -15.12 -7.93
C ARG A 557 5.51 -16.41 -7.60
N GLU A 558 6.77 -16.52 -8.04
CA GLU A 558 7.63 -17.66 -7.70
C GLU A 558 7.86 -17.75 -6.19
N LEU A 559 8.11 -16.62 -5.52
CA LEU A 559 8.27 -16.58 -4.08
C LEU A 559 7.00 -17.08 -3.36
N LEU A 560 5.83 -16.59 -3.77
CA LEU A 560 4.54 -16.99 -3.19
C LEU A 560 4.26 -18.48 -3.41
N GLN A 561 4.48 -18.97 -4.63
CA GLN A 561 4.33 -20.39 -4.96
C GLN A 561 5.29 -21.27 -4.16
N ASP A 562 6.53 -20.84 -3.94
CA ASP A 562 7.51 -21.59 -3.15
C ASP A 562 7.17 -21.65 -1.66
N VAL A 563 6.69 -20.54 -1.09
CA VAL A 563 6.42 -20.46 0.36
C VAL A 563 5.05 -20.99 0.75
N LEU A 564 4.02 -20.80 -0.09
CA LEU A 564 2.64 -21.20 0.18
C LEU A 564 2.19 -22.44 -0.61
N GLY A 565 2.76 -22.67 -1.78
CA GLY A 565 2.27 -23.70 -2.71
C GLY A 565 1.07 -23.25 -3.55
N GLU A 566 0.72 -21.97 -3.54
CA GLU A 566 -0.41 -21.40 -4.29
C GLU A 566 -0.09 -20.03 -4.87
N GLU A 567 -0.81 -19.67 -5.93
CA GLU A 567 -0.82 -18.34 -6.53
C GLU A 567 -1.68 -17.37 -5.68
N MET A 568 -1.61 -16.07 -6.00
CA MET A 568 -2.43 -15.08 -5.31
C MET A 568 -3.91 -15.27 -5.64
N SER A 569 -4.74 -15.41 -4.60
CA SER A 569 -6.20 -15.50 -4.73
C SER A 569 -6.88 -15.12 -3.41
N ALA A 570 -8.12 -14.63 -3.48
CA ALA A 570 -8.94 -14.32 -2.33
C ALA A 570 -9.56 -15.58 -1.66
N ARG A 571 -9.15 -16.80 -2.06
CA ARG A 571 -9.65 -18.08 -1.50
C ARG A 571 -9.61 -18.07 0.04
N ALA A 572 -8.43 -17.86 0.62
CA ALA A 572 -8.24 -17.86 2.07
C ALA A 572 -9.09 -16.80 2.78
N MET A 573 -9.24 -15.62 2.16
CA MET A 573 -10.08 -14.53 2.66
C MET A 573 -11.57 -14.93 2.65
N VAL A 574 -12.06 -15.53 1.57
CA VAL A 574 -13.45 -16.02 1.47
C VAL A 574 -13.72 -17.15 2.46
N GLU A 575 -12.78 -18.08 2.62
CA GLU A 575 -12.88 -19.19 3.58
C GLU A 575 -12.92 -18.71 5.03
N TYR A 576 -12.11 -17.69 5.39
CA TYR A 576 -12.16 -17.05 6.71
C TYR A 576 -13.57 -16.50 6.98
N PHE A 577 -14.17 -15.76 6.05
CA PHE A 577 -15.52 -15.23 6.26
C PHE A 577 -16.66 -16.21 5.94
N ALA A 578 -16.39 -17.50 5.70
CA ALA A 578 -17.42 -18.47 5.36
C ALA A 578 -18.52 -18.62 6.43
N PRO A 579 -18.24 -18.64 7.76
CA PRO A 579 -19.30 -18.70 8.77
C PRO A 579 -20.27 -17.51 8.73
N LEU A 580 -19.77 -16.34 8.32
CA LEU A 580 -20.58 -15.12 8.19
C LEU A 580 -21.55 -15.20 7.00
N MET A 581 -21.16 -15.87 5.91
CA MET A 581 -22.00 -16.03 4.71
C MET A 581 -23.36 -16.65 5.07
N ASP A 582 -23.37 -17.70 5.87
CA ASP A 582 -24.61 -18.40 6.26
C ASP A 582 -25.51 -17.53 7.14
N TYR A 583 -24.92 -16.76 8.05
CA TYR A 583 -25.64 -15.76 8.83
C TYR A 583 -26.28 -14.70 7.93
N LEU A 584 -25.52 -14.13 6.99
CA LEU A 584 -26.03 -13.07 6.11
C LEU A 584 -27.16 -13.57 5.21
N LYS A 585 -27.03 -14.76 4.61
CA LYS A 585 -28.11 -15.38 3.83
C LYS A 585 -29.40 -15.55 4.63
N ASN A 586 -29.28 -15.90 5.91
CA ASN A 586 -30.43 -16.05 6.80
C ASN A 586 -31.07 -14.69 7.14
N VAL A 587 -30.26 -13.68 7.49
CA VAL A 587 -30.76 -12.33 7.80
C VAL A 587 -31.33 -11.64 6.57
N ASN A 588 -30.78 -11.93 5.38
CA ASN A 588 -31.23 -11.40 4.11
C ASN A 588 -32.39 -12.19 3.47
N ARG A 589 -32.91 -13.22 4.14
CA ARG A 589 -34.05 -13.98 3.64
C ARG A 589 -35.26 -13.06 3.42
N GLY A 590 -35.77 -13.02 2.20
CA GLY A 590 -36.90 -12.16 1.81
C GLY A 590 -36.52 -10.70 1.51
N ARG A 591 -35.23 -10.34 1.59
CA ARG A 591 -34.71 -9.03 1.14
C ARG A 591 -34.40 -9.06 -0.36
N THR A 592 -34.46 -7.89 -0.99
CA THR A 592 -34.19 -7.73 -2.43
C THR A 592 -32.71 -7.45 -2.67
N TYR A 593 -32.05 -8.38 -3.35
CA TYR A 593 -30.69 -8.20 -3.89
C TYR A 593 -30.75 -7.32 -5.14
N THR A 594 -29.90 -6.31 -5.23
CA THR A 594 -29.88 -5.36 -6.37
C THR A 594 -28.57 -5.38 -7.13
N LEU A 595 -27.49 -5.86 -6.52
CA LEU A 595 -26.25 -6.12 -7.22
C LEU A 595 -26.39 -7.38 -8.09
N PRO A 596 -25.80 -7.41 -9.30
CA PRO A 596 -25.84 -8.58 -10.18
C PRO A 596 -25.18 -9.79 -9.53
N GLU A 597 -25.58 -11.00 -9.89
CA GLU A 597 -25.03 -12.24 -9.33
C GLU A 597 -23.53 -12.42 -9.63
N THR A 598 -23.07 -11.90 -10.75
CA THR A 598 -21.69 -11.89 -11.21
C THR A 598 -21.29 -10.47 -11.64
N ILE A 599 -19.99 -10.18 -11.69
CA ILE A 599 -19.43 -8.85 -12.01
C ILE A 599 -18.36 -8.89 -13.08
#